data_AF-A0A8J7PVE0-F1
#
_entry.id   AF-A0A8J7PVE0-F1
#
_cell.length_a   1.000
_cell.length_b   1.000
_cell.length_c   1.000
_cell.angle_alpha   90.00
_cell.angle_beta   90.00
_cell.angle_gamma   90.00
#
_symmetry.space_group_name_H-M   'P 1'
#
loop_
_entity.id
_entity.type
_entity.pdbx_description
1 polymer ?
#
loop_
_entity_poly.entity_id
_entity_poly.type
_entity_poly.pdbx_seq_one_letter_code
_entity_poly.pdbx_strand_id
1 'polypeptide(L)'
;RALALEPANGAGVVDPWDIPGGWRIGEPSSASWRITAGDTSAIVRLRGRAADAEVVVGRDASDAADDDPGTEDPARSTPGATHHASAHWDGDVLVLQHNQRTKRYPCVRLDEVCWLAVDGRTFALTETSRLAAARRDGGAHGDGPIVSPMPGTVLSIKVAAGESVRAKQPLMVVEAMKMEHTISAPRDGVVNEVLVDSGQQVALNQPLVVVSAVAADTAGVDT
;
A
#
# COMPACT_ATOMS: atom_id res chain seq x y z
N ARG A 1 -7.13 -12.93 -6.79
CA ARG A 1 -6.45 -13.19 -5.49
C ARG A 1 -7.26 -14.12 -4.60
N ALA A 2 -8.53 -13.82 -4.27
CA ALA A 2 -9.40 -14.69 -3.45
C ALA A 2 -9.40 -16.17 -3.88
N LEU A 3 -9.49 -16.44 -5.19
CA LEU A 3 -9.40 -17.80 -5.74
C LEU A 3 -8.10 -18.56 -5.43
N ALA A 4 -6.99 -17.87 -5.21
CA ALA A 4 -5.72 -18.47 -4.83
C ALA A 4 -5.59 -18.67 -3.31
N LEU A 5 -6.54 -18.13 -2.54
CA LEU A 5 -6.66 -18.25 -1.10
C LEU A 5 -7.78 -19.22 -0.71
N GLU A 6 -8.50 -19.78 -1.69
CA GLU A 6 -9.51 -20.81 -1.43
C GLU A 6 -8.84 -22.11 -0.98
N PRO A 7 -9.40 -22.81 0.02
CA PRO A 7 -8.87 -24.09 0.46
C PRO A 7 -8.92 -25.12 -0.67
N ALA A 8 -7.84 -25.87 -0.85
CA ALA A 8 -7.79 -26.96 -1.81
C ALA A 8 -8.65 -28.14 -1.31
N ASN A 9 -9.75 -28.39 -2.02
CA ASN A 9 -10.63 -29.58 -1.99
C ASN A 9 -11.73 -29.65 -0.91
N GLY A 10 -12.99 -29.50 -1.34
CA GLY A 10 -13.94 -30.60 -1.56
C GLY A 10 -14.39 -31.53 -0.41
N ALA A 11 -13.79 -31.49 0.78
CA ALA A 11 -14.28 -32.23 1.94
C ALA A 11 -15.11 -31.29 2.81
N GLY A 12 -16.31 -31.71 3.23
CA GLY A 12 -17.36 -30.89 3.86
C GLY A 12 -17.04 -30.21 5.21
N VAL A 13 -15.76 -30.05 5.57
CA VAL A 13 -15.29 -29.25 6.71
C VAL A 13 -14.39 -28.16 6.19
N VAL A 14 -14.78 -26.92 6.44
CA VAL A 14 -14.06 -25.74 5.96
C VAL A 14 -13.44 -25.11 7.19
N ASP A 15 -12.12 -25.05 7.22
CA ASP A 15 -11.41 -24.37 8.30
C ASP A 15 -11.76 -22.87 8.25
N PRO A 16 -12.24 -22.27 9.35
CA PRO A 16 -12.44 -20.83 9.44
C PRO A 16 -11.20 -19.98 9.13
N TRP A 17 -10.00 -20.56 9.24
CA TRP A 17 -8.73 -19.93 8.91
C TRP A 17 -8.43 -19.88 7.39
N ASP A 18 -9.12 -20.72 6.60
CA ASP A 18 -8.97 -20.79 5.14
C ASP A 18 -9.88 -19.80 4.39
N ILE A 19 -10.73 -19.06 5.10
CA ILE A 19 -11.64 -18.09 4.49
C ILE A 19 -10.91 -16.75 4.32
N PRO A 20 -10.85 -16.18 3.08
CA PRO A 20 -10.28 -14.86 2.85
C PRO A 20 -10.98 -13.81 3.72
N GLY A 21 -10.27 -13.29 4.74
CA GLY A 21 -10.81 -12.36 5.74
C GLY A 21 -10.48 -12.75 7.19
N GLY A 22 -10.17 -14.03 7.44
CA GLY A 22 -9.78 -14.56 8.76
C GLY A 22 -10.93 -14.62 9.78
N TRP A 23 -10.76 -15.46 10.81
CA TRP A 23 -11.72 -15.60 11.91
C TRP A 23 -11.50 -14.57 13.03
N ARG A 24 -12.59 -13.96 13.53
CA ARG A 24 -12.65 -13.12 14.75
C ARG A 24 -13.98 -13.34 15.48
N ILE A 25 -13.99 -13.08 16.79
CA ILE A 25 -15.23 -13.00 17.58
C ILE A 25 -15.99 -11.73 17.15
N GLY A 26 -17.21 -11.88 16.65
CA GLY A 26 -18.05 -10.78 16.16
C GLY A 26 -18.40 -10.93 14.68
N GLU A 27 -18.45 -9.83 13.94
CA GLU A 27 -18.76 -9.84 12.51
C GLU A 27 -17.54 -10.30 11.67
N PRO A 28 -17.75 -11.10 10.60
CA PRO A 28 -16.69 -11.50 9.68
C PRO A 28 -15.97 -10.29 9.07
N SER A 29 -14.64 -10.26 9.18
CA SER A 29 -13.80 -9.18 8.67
C SER A 29 -13.59 -9.31 7.15
N SER A 30 -13.55 -8.18 6.45
CA SER A 30 -13.29 -8.16 5.02
C SER A 30 -11.78 -8.15 4.74
N ALA A 31 -11.32 -9.06 3.88
CA ALA A 31 -10.00 -8.94 3.29
C ALA A 31 -10.00 -7.74 2.32
N SER A 32 -8.97 -6.91 2.38
CA SER A 32 -8.90 -5.67 1.61
C SER A 32 -7.62 -5.63 0.79
N TRP A 33 -7.76 -5.40 -0.51
CA TRP A 33 -6.64 -5.22 -1.44
C TRP A 33 -6.75 -3.88 -2.15
N ARG A 34 -5.61 -3.25 -2.39
CA ARG A 34 -5.53 -2.11 -3.29
C ARG A 34 -5.12 -2.63 -4.66
N ILE A 35 -5.98 -2.43 -5.65
CA ILE A 35 -5.75 -2.81 -7.04
C ILE A 35 -5.50 -1.55 -7.85
N THR A 36 -4.43 -1.54 -8.61
CA THR A 36 -4.06 -0.44 -9.49
C THR A 36 -4.15 -0.89 -10.94
N ALA A 37 -4.74 -0.05 -11.79
CA ALA A 37 -4.86 -0.23 -13.23
C ALA A 37 -4.50 1.09 -13.93
N GLY A 38 -3.25 1.22 -14.40
CA GLY A 38 -2.75 2.49 -14.92
C GLY A 38 -2.69 3.57 -13.82
N ASP A 39 -3.36 4.70 -14.03
CA ASP A 39 -3.51 5.81 -13.09
C ASP A 39 -4.62 5.58 -12.05
N THR A 40 -5.48 4.59 -12.28
CA THR A 40 -6.66 4.36 -11.45
C THR A 40 -6.33 3.37 -10.34
N SER A 41 -6.66 3.72 -9.09
CA SER A 41 -6.55 2.83 -7.94
C SER A 41 -7.90 2.63 -7.25
N ALA A 42 -8.13 1.41 -6.78
CA ALA A 42 -9.34 1.04 -6.06
C ALA A 42 -9.02 0.13 -4.88
N ILE A 43 -9.73 0.36 -3.77
CA ILE A 43 -9.72 -0.56 -2.62
C ILE A 43 -10.86 -1.55 -2.82
N VAL A 44 -10.50 -2.81 -3.07
CA VAL A 44 -11.44 -3.93 -3.18
C VAL A 44 -11.48 -4.65 -1.85
N ARG A 45 -12.63 -4.62 -1.19
CA ARG A 45 -12.90 -5.40 0.03
C ARG A 45 -13.75 -6.60 -0.35
N LEU A 46 -13.30 -7.81 0.01
CA LEU A 46 -14.06 -9.04 -0.16
C LEU A 46 -14.35 -9.67 1.20
N ARG A 47 -15.54 -10.22 1.32
CA ARG A 47 -15.97 -11.06 2.44
C ARG A 47 -16.60 -12.34 1.88
N GLY A 48 -16.35 -13.47 2.55
CA GLY A 48 -16.85 -14.77 2.10
C GLY A 48 -15.93 -15.41 1.06
N ARG A 49 -16.46 -16.37 0.31
CA ARG A 49 -15.69 -17.16 -0.66
C ARG A 49 -15.83 -16.64 -2.06
N ALA A 50 -14.86 -16.95 -2.92
CA ALA A 50 -14.93 -16.69 -4.34
C ALA A 50 -16.20 -17.27 -4.99
N ALA A 51 -16.81 -18.33 -4.45
CA ALA A 51 -18.07 -18.86 -4.95
C ALA A 51 -19.31 -18.01 -4.61
N ASP A 52 -19.25 -17.16 -3.58
CA ASP A 52 -20.33 -16.27 -3.12
C ASP A 52 -19.74 -15.17 -2.23
N ALA A 53 -19.05 -14.22 -2.87
CA ALA A 53 -18.35 -13.14 -2.17
C ALA A 53 -19.22 -11.89 -2.12
N GLU A 54 -19.25 -11.25 -0.95
CA GLU A 54 -19.63 -9.85 -0.83
C GLU A 54 -18.43 -8.98 -1.20
N VAL A 55 -18.63 -8.09 -2.16
CA VAL A 55 -17.59 -7.25 -2.77
C VAL A 55 -17.96 -5.79 -2.60
N VAL A 56 -17.05 -5.00 -2.04
CA VAL A 56 -17.15 -3.54 -2.00
C VAL A 56 -15.94 -2.96 -2.73
N VAL A 57 -16.20 -2.12 -3.72
CA VAL A 57 -15.14 -1.40 -4.45
C VAL A 57 -15.23 0.07 -4.08
N GLY A 58 -14.25 0.55 -3.32
CA GLY A 58 -14.07 1.97 -3.03
C GLY A 58 -13.00 2.58 -3.93
N ARG A 59 -13.10 3.89 -4.23
CA ARG A 59 -11.97 4.64 -4.76
C ARG A 59 -10.98 4.93 -3.63
N ASP A 60 -9.70 5.00 -3.98
CA ASP A 60 -8.69 5.55 -3.08
C ASP A 60 -8.96 7.06 -2.92
N ALA A 61 -8.90 7.57 -1.70
CA ALA A 61 -9.21 8.98 -1.41
C ALA A 61 -8.10 9.95 -1.88
N SER A 62 -7.02 9.44 -2.48
CA SER A 62 -5.86 10.24 -2.89
C SER A 62 -6.11 11.20 -4.06
N ASP A 63 -7.28 11.14 -4.71
CA ASP A 63 -7.69 12.10 -5.75
C ASP A 63 -8.59 13.24 -5.25
N ALA A 64 -8.90 13.28 -3.94
CA ALA A 64 -9.54 14.44 -3.34
C ALA A 64 -8.47 15.50 -3.02
N ALA A 65 -8.24 16.41 -3.98
CA ALA A 65 -7.55 17.65 -3.71
C ALA A 65 -8.28 18.41 -2.58
N ASP A 66 -7.48 18.88 -1.61
CA ASP A 66 -7.85 19.76 -0.50
C ASP A 66 -8.86 19.20 0.51
N ASP A 67 -8.40 18.42 1.50
CA ASP A 67 -8.95 18.48 2.86
C ASP A 67 -8.01 17.83 3.91
N ASP A 68 -7.70 18.63 4.94
CA ASP A 68 -7.09 18.36 6.26
C ASP A 68 -6.41 16.98 6.56
N PRO A 69 -5.07 16.93 6.77
CA PRO A 69 -4.33 15.70 7.03
C PRO A 69 -4.34 15.37 8.54
N GLY A 70 -5.49 14.93 9.07
CA GLY A 70 -5.62 14.73 10.52
C GLY A 70 -6.39 13.49 10.99
N THR A 71 -7.16 12.82 10.14
CA THR A 71 -7.95 11.66 10.59
C THR A 71 -8.25 10.72 9.42
N GLU A 72 -7.27 9.92 9.01
CA GLU A 72 -7.54 8.79 8.13
C GLU A 72 -8.10 7.62 8.95
N ASP A 73 -9.39 7.71 9.28
CA ASP A 73 -10.16 6.55 9.72
C ASP A 73 -10.37 5.63 8.49
N PRO A 74 -9.91 4.36 8.50
CA PRO A 74 -10.17 3.40 7.41
C PRO A 74 -11.67 3.12 7.18
N ALA A 75 -12.57 3.66 8.00
CA ALA A 75 -14.02 3.67 7.81
C ALA A 75 -14.54 4.84 6.93
N ARG A 76 -13.70 5.82 6.57
CA ARG A 76 -14.14 7.05 5.86
C ARG A 76 -13.98 7.02 4.34
N SER A 77 -13.55 5.91 3.73
CA SER A 77 -13.90 5.67 2.32
C SER A 77 -15.41 5.47 2.27
N THR A 78 -16.16 6.36 1.59
CA THR A 78 -17.60 6.17 1.40
C THR A 78 -17.81 4.74 0.91
N PRO A 79 -18.55 3.89 1.65
CA PRO A 79 -18.72 2.51 1.24
C PRO A 79 -19.30 2.49 -0.17
N GLY A 80 -18.53 1.96 -1.13
CA GLY A 80 -19.06 1.65 -2.44
C GLY A 80 -20.26 0.71 -2.29
N ALA A 81 -21.12 0.66 -3.32
CA ALA A 81 -22.23 -0.28 -3.29
C ALA A 81 -21.71 -1.71 -3.03
N THR A 82 -22.34 -2.42 -2.09
CA THR A 82 -22.05 -3.83 -1.85
C THR A 82 -22.61 -4.66 -2.98
N HIS A 83 -21.79 -5.60 -3.45
CA HIS A 83 -22.06 -6.41 -4.62
C HIS A 83 -21.85 -7.88 -4.28
N HIS A 84 -22.84 -8.73 -4.56
CA HIS A 84 -22.62 -10.17 -4.53
C HIS A 84 -22.03 -10.64 -5.85
N ALA A 85 -20.89 -11.33 -5.79
CA ALA A 85 -20.24 -11.87 -6.96
C ALA A 85 -19.65 -13.24 -6.69
N SER A 86 -19.61 -14.07 -7.73
CA SER A 86 -18.83 -15.31 -7.72
C SER A 86 -17.79 -15.30 -8.83
N ALA A 87 -16.67 -15.96 -8.62
CA ALA A 87 -15.62 -16.09 -9.61
C ALA A 87 -15.02 -17.49 -9.59
N HIS A 88 -14.54 -17.94 -10.74
CA HIS A 88 -13.68 -19.11 -10.87
C HIS A 88 -12.75 -18.97 -12.08
N TRP A 89 -11.74 -19.84 -12.15
CA TRP A 89 -10.86 -19.94 -13.31
C TRP A 89 -11.35 -21.05 -14.24
N ASP A 90 -11.42 -20.74 -15.53
CA ASP A 90 -11.61 -21.70 -16.62
C ASP A 90 -10.38 -21.59 -17.54
N GLY A 91 -9.35 -22.37 -17.22
CA GLY A 91 -7.99 -22.17 -17.74
C GLY A 91 -7.48 -20.77 -17.42
N ASP A 92 -7.08 -20.04 -18.46
CA ASP A 92 -6.59 -18.65 -18.35
C ASP A 92 -7.74 -17.62 -18.38
N VAL A 93 -9.00 -18.05 -18.33
CA VAL A 93 -10.16 -17.14 -18.33
C VAL A 93 -10.70 -17.01 -16.91
N LEU A 94 -10.72 -15.78 -16.40
CA LEU A 94 -11.47 -15.43 -15.20
C LEU A 94 -12.96 -15.32 -15.55
N VAL A 95 -13.77 -16.22 -15.00
CA VAL A 95 -15.22 -16.15 -15.10
C VAL A 95 -15.73 -15.46 -13.85
N LEU A 96 -16.41 -14.33 -14.02
CA LEU A 96 -17.00 -13.53 -12.94
C LEU A 96 -18.51 -13.44 -13.15
N GLN A 97 -19.28 -13.89 -12.17
CA GLN A 97 -20.71 -13.66 -12.12
C GLN A 97 -21.02 -12.53 -11.15
N HIS A 98 -21.71 -11.50 -11.63
CA HIS A 98 -22.11 -10.33 -10.84
C HIS A 98 -23.38 -9.73 -11.44
N ASN A 99 -24.33 -9.30 -10.60
CA ASN A 99 -25.62 -8.74 -11.06
C ASN A 99 -26.37 -9.64 -12.06
N GLN A 100 -26.42 -10.96 -11.81
CA GLN A 100 -27.03 -11.97 -12.70
C GLN A 100 -26.40 -12.05 -14.10
N ARG A 101 -25.24 -11.43 -14.32
CA ARG A 101 -24.50 -11.49 -15.57
C ARG A 101 -23.20 -12.27 -15.37
N THR A 102 -22.88 -13.10 -16.36
CA THR A 102 -21.58 -13.75 -16.44
C THR A 102 -20.68 -12.93 -17.36
N LYS A 103 -19.52 -12.52 -16.86
CA LYS A 103 -18.46 -11.89 -17.61
C LYS A 103 -17.25 -12.82 -17.65
N ARG A 104 -16.56 -12.85 -18.79
CA ARG A 104 -15.40 -13.70 -19.03
C ARG A 104 -14.23 -12.83 -19.44
N TYR A 105 -13.13 -12.96 -18.72
CA TYR A 105 -11.96 -12.15 -18.91
C TYR A 105 -10.74 -13.05 -19.10
N PRO A 106 -10.20 -13.17 -20.32
CA PRO A 106 -8.88 -13.74 -20.51
C PRO A 106 -7.87 -12.98 -19.61
N CYS A 107 -7.16 -13.70 -18.74
CA CYS A 107 -6.08 -13.16 -17.92
C CYS A 107 -4.77 -13.90 -18.23
N VAL A 108 -3.70 -13.16 -18.40
CA VAL A 108 -2.34 -13.71 -18.27
C VAL A 108 -1.73 -13.16 -17.00
N ARG A 109 -1.16 -14.03 -16.16
CA ARG A 109 -0.43 -13.62 -14.96
C ARG A 109 1.06 -13.78 -15.19
N LEU A 110 1.79 -12.69 -15.02
CA LEU A 110 3.25 -12.66 -15.07
C LEU A 110 3.74 -11.85 -13.87
N ASP A 111 4.56 -12.49 -13.04
CA ASP A 111 5.04 -11.94 -11.77
C ASP A 111 3.89 -11.40 -10.88
N GLU A 112 3.92 -10.11 -10.55
CA GLU A 112 2.90 -9.44 -9.71
C GLU A 112 1.74 -8.83 -10.51
N VAL A 113 1.71 -9.00 -11.84
CA VAL A 113 0.73 -8.36 -12.73
C VAL A 113 -0.23 -9.40 -13.33
N CYS A 114 -1.55 -9.18 -13.21
CA CYS A 114 -2.57 -9.86 -14.04
C CYS A 114 -3.00 -8.92 -15.16
N TRP A 115 -2.79 -9.35 -16.39
CA TRP A 115 -3.24 -8.67 -17.60
C TRP A 115 -4.61 -9.19 -17.99
N LEU A 116 -5.67 -8.40 -17.86
CA LEU A 116 -7.03 -8.77 -18.25
C LEU A 116 -7.41 -8.20 -19.61
N ALA A 117 -7.99 -9.01 -20.49
CA ALA A 117 -8.64 -8.54 -21.70
C ALA A 117 -10.11 -8.19 -21.45
N VAL A 118 -10.51 -6.96 -21.76
CA VAL A 118 -11.87 -6.41 -21.62
C VAL A 118 -12.22 -5.63 -22.88
N ASP A 119 -13.29 -6.03 -23.58
CA ASP A 119 -13.81 -5.32 -24.77
C ASP A 119 -12.74 -4.98 -25.83
N GLY A 120 -11.79 -5.90 -26.05
CA GLY A 120 -10.70 -5.74 -27.02
C GLY A 120 -9.51 -4.90 -26.52
N ARG A 121 -9.51 -4.48 -25.25
CA ARG A 121 -8.41 -3.77 -24.59
C ARG A 121 -7.76 -4.65 -23.53
N THR A 122 -6.51 -4.37 -23.19
CA THR A 122 -5.79 -5.10 -22.14
C THR A 122 -5.48 -4.16 -20.98
N PHE A 123 -5.78 -4.59 -19.76
CA PHE A 123 -5.56 -3.85 -18.53
C PHE A 123 -4.55 -4.58 -17.66
N ALA A 124 -3.47 -3.90 -17.27
CA ALA A 124 -2.52 -4.39 -16.28
C ALA A 124 -3.07 -4.13 -14.88
N LEU A 125 -3.32 -5.19 -14.12
CA LEU A 125 -3.73 -5.09 -12.72
C LEU A 125 -2.57 -5.49 -11.82
N THR A 126 -2.20 -4.61 -10.90
CA THR A 126 -1.20 -4.89 -9.86
C THR A 126 -1.83 -4.75 -8.47
N GLU A 127 -1.54 -5.70 -7.58
CA GLU A 127 -1.89 -5.60 -6.17
C GLU A 127 -0.84 -4.74 -5.46
N THR A 128 -1.22 -3.54 -5.04
CA THR A 128 -0.34 -2.71 -4.21
C THR A 128 -0.50 -3.15 -2.75
N SER A 129 0.50 -3.82 -2.19
CA SER A 129 0.55 -4.09 -0.75
C SER A 129 0.44 -2.80 0.05
N ARG A 130 -0.35 -2.80 1.13
CA ARG A 130 -0.46 -1.65 2.05
C ARG A 130 0.90 -1.20 2.58
N LEU A 131 1.81 -2.14 2.79
CA LEU A 131 3.18 -1.85 3.23
C LEU A 131 4.02 -1.23 2.11
N ALA A 132 3.77 -1.60 0.85
CA ALA A 132 4.43 -1.00 -0.32
C ALA A 132 3.89 0.41 -0.62
N ALA A 133 2.57 0.63 -0.47
CA ALA A 133 1.95 1.96 -0.52
C ALA A 133 2.48 2.86 0.61
N ALA A 134 2.46 2.39 1.86
CA ALA A 134 3.00 3.16 2.99
C ALA A 134 4.50 3.48 2.84
N ARG A 135 5.28 2.66 2.12
CA ARG A 135 6.67 2.99 1.77
C ARG A 135 6.79 4.05 0.66
N ARG A 136 5.80 4.14 -0.23
CA ARG A 136 5.70 5.19 -1.25
C ARG A 136 5.15 6.50 -0.69
N ASP A 137 4.20 6.43 0.24
CA ASP A 137 3.57 7.59 0.88
C ASP A 137 4.41 8.11 2.06
N GLY A 138 5.06 7.21 2.82
CA GLY A 138 6.04 7.56 3.84
C GLY A 138 7.41 7.95 3.28
N GLY A 139 7.58 7.86 1.96
CA GLY A 139 8.67 8.47 1.22
C GLY A 139 8.12 9.71 0.54
N ALA A 140 8.11 10.85 1.26
CA ALA A 140 7.72 12.15 0.75
C ALA A 140 8.14 12.32 -0.72
N HIS A 141 7.16 12.30 -1.62
CA HIS A 141 7.34 12.70 -3.01
C HIS A 141 7.49 14.22 -3.02
N GLY A 142 8.73 14.68 -2.86
CA GLY A 142 9.07 16.10 -2.86
C GLY A 142 10.26 16.35 -1.95
N ASP A 143 11.05 17.35 -2.29
CA ASP A 143 11.97 17.94 -1.30
C ASP A 143 11.17 18.27 -0.04
N GLY A 144 11.59 17.76 1.12
CA GLY A 144 10.77 17.89 2.32
C GLY A 144 11.32 17.19 3.56
N PRO A 145 10.70 17.46 4.72
CA PRO A 145 11.12 16.89 6.00
C PRO A 145 10.82 15.39 6.08
N ILE A 146 11.83 14.62 6.49
CA ILE A 146 11.67 13.25 6.98
C ILE A 146 11.15 13.36 8.41
N VAL A 147 10.02 12.69 8.67
CA VAL A 147 9.29 12.79 9.94
C VAL A 147 9.42 11.52 10.79
N SER A 148 9.11 11.61 12.09
CA SER A 148 9.09 10.45 12.98
C SER A 148 7.89 9.54 12.70
N PRO A 149 8.06 8.24 12.42
CA PRO A 149 6.96 7.31 12.18
C PRO A 149 6.25 6.89 13.47
N MET A 150 6.79 7.29 14.63
CA MET A 150 6.28 6.90 15.95
C MET A 150 6.67 7.95 17.01
N PRO A 151 5.85 8.16 18.05
CA PRO A 151 6.27 8.92 19.22
C PRO A 151 7.41 8.17 19.92
N GLY A 152 8.46 8.87 20.34
CA GLY A 152 9.63 8.23 20.93
C GLY A 152 10.72 9.20 21.38
N THR A 153 11.91 8.68 21.66
CA THR A 153 13.10 9.46 22.02
C THR A 153 14.21 9.25 20.99
N VAL A 154 14.80 10.34 20.51
CA VAL A 154 15.95 10.27 19.59
C VAL A 154 17.15 9.73 20.37
N LEU A 155 17.65 8.54 20.03
CA LEU A 155 18.82 7.96 20.69
C LEU A 155 20.14 8.49 20.11
N SER A 156 20.20 8.64 18.79
CA SER A 156 21.42 9.08 18.11
C SER A 156 21.10 9.70 16.76
N ILE A 157 21.87 10.72 16.41
CA ILE A 157 21.87 11.36 15.09
C ILE A 157 23.18 10.96 14.40
N LYS A 158 23.08 10.46 13.17
CA LYS A 158 24.20 9.89 12.41
C LYS A 158 24.68 10.78 11.26
N VAL A 159 24.02 11.90 11.03
CA VAL A 159 24.30 12.82 9.93
C VAL A 159 24.37 14.26 10.39
N ALA A 160 25.06 15.10 9.63
CA ALA A 160 25.12 16.53 9.85
C ALA A 160 24.48 17.32 8.68
N ALA A 161 24.10 18.58 8.95
CA ALA A 161 23.70 19.51 7.90
C ALA A 161 24.85 19.70 6.88
N GLY A 162 24.52 19.72 5.59
CA GLY A 162 25.44 19.74 4.46
C GLY A 162 25.94 18.36 4.01
N GLU A 163 25.63 17.27 4.73
CA GLU A 163 26.10 15.94 4.39
C GLU A 163 25.32 15.33 3.21
N SER A 164 26.04 14.71 2.27
CA SER A 164 25.42 13.92 1.20
C SER A 164 25.08 12.52 1.71
N VAL A 165 23.83 12.10 1.46
CA VAL A 165 23.30 10.82 1.93
C VAL A 165 22.81 9.99 0.74
N ARG A 166 22.91 8.66 0.86
CA ARG A 166 22.37 7.72 -0.13
C ARG A 166 21.03 7.16 0.30
N ALA A 167 20.23 6.71 -0.65
CA ALA A 167 19.01 5.96 -0.38
C ALA A 167 19.29 4.80 0.59
N LYS A 168 18.42 4.63 1.58
CA LYS A 168 18.51 3.66 2.69
C LYS A 168 19.68 3.88 3.66
N GLN A 169 20.46 4.97 3.53
CA GLN A 169 21.48 5.32 4.52
C GLN A 169 20.82 5.69 5.86
N PRO A 170 21.24 5.10 6.99
CA PRO A 170 20.76 5.48 8.31
C PRO A 170 21.07 6.94 8.65
N LEU A 171 20.06 7.70 9.04
CA LEU A 171 20.16 9.11 9.41
C LEU A 171 20.15 9.30 10.94
N MET A 172 19.29 8.56 11.64
CA MET A 172 19.18 8.61 13.10
C MET A 172 18.44 7.37 13.64
N VAL A 173 18.41 7.22 14.96
CA VAL A 173 17.67 6.15 15.65
C VAL A 173 16.71 6.76 16.65
N VAL A 174 15.46 6.32 16.62
CA VAL A 174 14.40 6.69 17.57
C VAL A 174 13.99 5.46 18.36
N GLU A 175 13.95 5.55 19.69
CA GLU A 175 13.41 4.52 20.55
C GLU A 175 11.94 4.79 20.88
N ALA A 176 11.10 3.77 20.79
CA ALA A 176 9.86 3.76 21.55
C ALA A 176 9.51 2.37 22.03
N MET A 177 8.84 2.30 23.19
CA MET A 177 8.41 1.03 23.79
C MET A 177 9.54 -0.01 23.89
N LYS A 178 10.76 0.44 24.22
CA LYS A 178 11.99 -0.39 24.32
C LYS A 178 12.45 -1.00 22.99
N MET A 179 12.00 -0.44 21.87
CA MET A 179 12.36 -0.86 20.53
C MET A 179 13.01 0.30 19.79
N GLU A 180 14.15 0.03 19.15
CA GLU A 180 14.86 0.98 18.32
C GLU A 180 14.33 0.94 16.89
N HIS A 181 14.08 2.12 16.32
CA HIS A 181 13.69 2.30 14.93
C HIS A 181 14.72 3.16 14.21
N THR A 182 15.34 2.62 13.17
CA THR A 182 16.32 3.35 12.36
C THR A 182 15.61 4.17 11.29
N ILE A 183 15.74 5.49 11.36
CA ILE A 183 15.27 6.41 10.33
C ILE A 183 16.33 6.47 9.23
N SER A 184 15.93 6.20 7.99
CA SER A 184 16.86 6.12 6.85
C SER A 184 16.43 7.06 5.73
N ALA A 185 17.39 7.51 4.91
CA ALA A 185 17.09 8.37 3.78
C ALA A 185 16.22 7.63 2.75
N PRO A 186 15.13 8.23 2.26
CA PRO A 186 14.28 7.59 1.24
C PRO A 186 14.95 7.56 -0.14
N ARG A 187 15.91 8.46 -0.39
CA ARG A 187 16.61 8.64 -1.67
C ARG A 187 18.00 9.25 -1.46
N ASP A 188 18.76 9.35 -2.55
CA ASP A 188 20.01 10.12 -2.59
C ASP A 188 19.70 11.62 -2.45
N GLY A 189 20.52 12.35 -1.67
CA GLY A 189 20.24 13.75 -1.36
C GLY A 189 21.32 14.44 -0.52
N VAL A 190 21.05 15.69 -0.16
CA VAL A 190 21.84 16.46 0.81
C VAL A 190 20.97 16.79 2.01
N VAL A 191 21.50 16.57 3.21
CA VAL A 191 20.88 16.98 4.47
C VAL A 191 20.94 18.50 4.56
N ASN A 192 19.81 19.18 4.50
CA ASN A 192 19.77 20.64 4.62
C ASN A 192 19.88 21.06 6.09
N GLU A 193 19.09 20.41 6.94
CA GLU A 193 18.99 20.73 8.36
C GLU A 193 18.57 19.51 9.16
N VAL A 194 19.07 19.42 10.39
CA VAL A 194 18.63 18.46 11.40
C VAL A 194 17.82 19.24 12.45
N LEU A 195 16.58 18.84 12.67
CA LEU A 195 15.56 19.59 13.41
C LEU A 195 15.39 19.12 14.86
N VAL A 196 16.17 18.12 15.27
CA VAL A 196 16.06 17.47 16.58
C VAL A 196 17.43 17.24 17.20
N ASP A 197 17.46 17.11 18.52
CA ASP A 197 18.63 16.77 19.30
C ASP A 197 18.60 15.32 19.81
N SER A 198 19.78 14.76 20.09
CA SER A 198 19.86 13.47 20.79
C SER A 198 19.31 13.60 22.20
N GLY A 199 18.46 12.65 22.61
CA GLY A 199 17.70 12.66 23.86
C GLY A 199 16.35 13.36 23.76
N GLN A 200 16.04 14.04 22.65
CA GLN A 200 14.77 14.75 22.49
C GLN A 200 13.59 13.79 22.33
N GLN A 201 12.46 14.09 22.99
CA GLN A 201 11.19 13.42 22.71
C GLN A 201 10.56 13.96 21.43
N VAL A 202 10.11 13.05 20.59
CA VAL A 202 9.47 13.35 19.31
C VAL A 202 8.06 12.77 19.26
N ALA A 203 7.13 13.51 18.67
CA ALA A 203 5.76 13.05 18.42
C ALA A 203 5.67 12.29 17.08
N LEU A 204 4.55 11.60 16.85
CA LEU A 204 4.21 11.05 15.54
C LEU A 204 4.18 12.20 14.51
N ASN A 205 4.76 11.96 13.34
CA ASN A 205 4.85 12.91 12.23
C ASN A 205 5.65 14.20 12.53
N GLN A 206 6.37 14.27 13.65
CA GLN A 206 7.26 15.40 13.93
C GLN A 206 8.44 15.41 12.94
N PRO A 207 8.73 16.54 12.26
CA PRO A 207 9.92 16.69 11.42
C PRO A 207 11.21 16.42 12.19
N LEU A 208 12.10 15.63 11.58
CA LEU A 208 13.39 15.23 12.17
C LEU A 208 14.58 15.81 11.40
N VAL A 209 14.52 15.73 10.07
CA VAL A 209 15.63 16.15 9.18
C VAL A 209 15.06 16.50 7.82
N VAL A 210 15.60 17.52 7.15
CA VAL A 210 15.20 17.89 5.78
C VAL A 210 16.27 17.42 4.80
N VAL A 211 15.85 16.70 3.76
CA VAL A 211 16.76 16.21 2.71
C VAL A 211 16.25 16.65 1.33
N SER A 212 17.07 17.43 0.62
CA SER A 212 16.81 17.79 -0.77
C SER A 212 17.45 16.79 -1.73
N ALA A 213 16.81 16.53 -2.87
CA ALA A 213 17.43 15.72 -3.92
C ALA A 213 18.67 16.42 -4.47
N VAL A 214 19.70 15.63 -4.81
CA VAL A 214 20.75 16.10 -5.71
C VAL A 214 20.13 16.10 -7.11
N ALA A 215 20.09 17.26 -7.78
CA ALA A 215 19.68 17.33 -9.17
C ALA A 215 20.57 16.37 -9.98
N ALA A 216 19.96 15.43 -10.69
CA ALA A 216 20.70 14.56 -11.59
C ALA A 216 21.36 15.45 -12.64
N ASP A 217 22.69 15.55 -12.59
CA ASP A 217 23.48 16.22 -13.59
C ASP A 217 23.22 15.51 -14.92
N THR A 218 22.41 16.15 -15.78
CA THR A 218 22.17 15.68 -17.14
C THR A 218 23.39 16.11 -17.95
N ALA A 219 24.54 15.49 -17.67
CA ALA A 219 25.77 15.76 -18.37
C ALA A 219 25.71 15.14 -19.77
N GLY A 220 25.55 16.05 -20.74
CA GLY A 220 25.79 15.95 -22.18
C GLY A 220 26.19 14.61 -22.79
N VAL A 221 25.29 14.07 -23.62
CA VAL A 221 25.72 13.36 -24.83
C VAL A 221 25.96 14.41 -25.89
N ASP A 222 27.23 14.77 -26.08
CA ASP A 222 27.71 15.50 -27.25
C ASP A 222 29.05 14.88 -27.66
N THR A 223 28.99 13.84 -28.51
CA THR A 223 29.93 13.55 -29.62
C THR A 223 29.42 12.41 -30.48
#